data_AF-A0A3M4U7T9-F1
#
_entry.id   AF-A0A3M4U7T9-F1
#
_cell.length_a   1.000
_cell.length_b   1.000
_cell.length_c   1.000
_cell.angle_alpha   90.00
_cell.angle_beta   90.00
_cell.angle_gamma   90.00
#
_symmetry.space_group_name_H-M   'P 1'
#
loop_
_entity.id
_entity.type
_entity.pdbx_description
1 polymer ?
#
loop_
_entity_poly.entity_id
_entity_poly.type
_entity_poly.pdbx_seq_one_letter_code
_entity_poly.pdbx_strand_id
1 'polypeptide(L)'
;MRGPCFFIQELVAHVLCKSYNAHTPLCLEGSGFRRNVHKSGGLSFFGTPFNLTEGAALLSLIGRLTGYTPRWFTYFIGDAHVYENHLDMLNEQMTREPYPMPKLVISDRVPEFAKTGVYQPEWLELIEPSDFSLEGYQHHPAMTAPMAV
;
A
#
# COMPACT_ATOMS: atom_id res chain seq x y z
N MET A 1 13.72 22.08 9.09
CA MET A 1 12.42 21.52 9.51
C MET A 1 11.53 21.38 8.28
N ARG A 2 11.45 20.18 7.68
CA ARG A 2 10.50 19.83 6.62
C ARG A 2 10.03 18.40 6.93
N GLY A 3 8.71 18.21 6.93
CA GLY A 3 7.99 17.11 7.61
C GLY A 3 8.13 15.70 7.01
N PRO A 4 7.53 14.68 7.65
CA PRO A 4 7.91 13.27 7.52
C PRO A 4 7.27 12.50 6.34
N CYS A 5 6.63 13.14 5.35
CA CYS A 5 5.79 12.42 4.36
C CYS A 5 6.48 11.92 3.07
N PHE A 6 7.80 11.95 2.93
CA PHE A 6 8.46 11.76 1.62
C PHE A 6 9.11 10.38 1.36
N PHE A 7 8.71 9.33 2.07
CA PHE A 7 9.39 8.03 2.02
C PHE A 7 8.48 6.83 1.70
N ILE A 8 7.55 6.94 0.75
CA ILE A 8 6.74 5.77 0.36
C ILE A 8 6.30 5.87 -1.12
N GLN A 9 7.22 5.82 -2.08
CA GLN A 9 6.78 5.98 -3.48
C GLN A 9 7.31 5.00 -4.52
N GLU A 10 8.31 4.15 -4.25
CA GLU A 10 8.89 3.40 -5.38
C GLU A 10 8.77 1.88 -5.30
N LEU A 11 8.63 1.31 -4.10
CA LEU A 11 8.58 -0.15 -3.95
C LEU A 11 7.16 -0.69 -3.82
N VAL A 12 6.22 0.13 -3.35
CA VAL A 12 4.97 -0.39 -2.82
C VAL A 12 4.00 -0.89 -3.91
N ALA A 13 4.18 -0.43 -5.15
CA ALA A 13 3.36 -0.81 -6.30
C ALA A 13 3.47 -2.31 -6.68
N HIS A 14 4.69 -2.85 -6.68
CA HIS A 14 4.94 -4.28 -6.94
C HIS A 14 4.89 -5.14 -5.66
N VAL A 15 5.14 -4.53 -4.49
CA VAL A 15 5.24 -5.19 -3.18
C VAL A 15 3.90 -5.71 -2.66
N LEU A 16 2.81 -4.96 -2.85
CA LEU A 16 1.54 -5.37 -2.26
C LEU A 16 0.84 -6.47 -3.05
N CYS A 17 1.00 -6.52 -4.37
CA CYS A 17 0.31 -7.51 -5.21
C CYS A 17 0.91 -8.92 -5.07
N LYS A 18 2.23 -9.05 -4.84
CA LYS A 18 2.90 -10.35 -4.65
C LYS A 18 2.98 -10.82 -3.20
N SER A 19 2.97 -9.93 -2.21
CA SER A 19 3.02 -10.32 -0.78
C SER A 19 1.82 -11.19 -0.36
N TYR A 20 0.65 -10.95 -0.96
CA TYR A 20 -0.52 -11.82 -0.78
C TYR A 20 -0.48 -13.17 -1.51
N ASN A 21 0.56 -13.42 -2.31
CA ASN A 21 0.69 -14.63 -3.14
C ASN A 21 1.85 -15.53 -2.71
N ALA A 22 2.67 -15.12 -1.74
CA ALA A 22 3.84 -15.88 -1.31
C ALA A 22 3.55 -16.72 -0.06
N HIS A 23 3.26 -18.01 -0.29
CA HIS A 23 3.46 -19.13 0.64
C HIS A 23 2.66 -19.15 1.96
N THR A 24 1.35 -19.37 1.86
CA THR A 24 0.61 -20.15 2.88
C THR A 24 -0.28 -21.17 2.18
N PRO A 25 0.04 -22.49 2.21
CA PRO A 25 -0.76 -23.52 1.55
C PRO A 25 -2.05 -23.87 2.34
N LEU A 26 -2.64 -22.93 3.09
CA LEU A 26 -3.68 -23.23 4.09
C LEU A 26 -4.94 -22.34 4.01
N CYS A 27 -5.26 -21.73 2.87
CA CYS A 27 -6.36 -20.76 2.79
C CYS A 27 -7.33 -20.97 1.61
N LEU A 28 -7.74 -22.21 1.35
CA LEU A 28 -8.95 -22.46 0.53
C LEU A 28 -10.25 -22.50 1.36
N GLU A 29 -10.17 -22.47 2.70
CA GLU A 29 -11.35 -22.65 3.58
C GLU A 29 -11.67 -21.44 4.49
N GLY A 30 -11.05 -20.27 4.26
CA GLY A 30 -11.25 -19.08 5.07
C GLY A 30 -12.01 -17.94 4.37
N SER A 31 -12.84 -17.22 5.12
CA SER A 31 -13.53 -15.98 4.72
C SER A 31 -12.53 -14.85 4.40
N GLY A 32 -11.92 -14.87 3.21
CA GLY A 32 -10.98 -13.82 2.79
C GLY A 32 -11.66 -12.70 2.00
N PHE A 33 -11.40 -11.44 2.35
CA PHE A 33 -11.98 -10.26 1.69
C PHE A 33 -11.11 -9.76 0.52
N ARG A 34 -11.76 -9.22 -0.52
CA ARG A 34 -11.11 -8.63 -1.71
C ARG A 34 -11.54 -7.18 -1.85
N ARG A 35 -10.62 -6.30 -2.25
CA ARG A 35 -10.94 -4.91 -2.55
C ARG A 35 -10.59 -4.60 -4.00
N ASN A 36 -11.58 -4.06 -4.73
CA ASN A 36 -11.39 -3.51 -6.05
C ASN A 36 -11.50 -1.99 -5.95
N VAL A 37 -10.53 -1.27 -6.52
CA VAL A 37 -10.56 0.18 -6.61
C VAL A 37 -10.52 0.56 -8.09
N HIS A 38 -11.49 1.36 -8.50
CA HIS A 38 -11.55 1.93 -9.85
C HIS A 38 -11.27 3.43 -9.77
N LYS A 39 -10.29 3.92 -10.52
CA LYS A 39 -9.98 5.35 -10.64
C LYS A 39 -10.26 5.80 -12.07
N SER A 40 -11.26 6.67 -12.21
CA SER A 40 -11.72 7.23 -13.49
C SER A 40 -10.91 8.47 -13.95
N GLY A 41 -10.25 9.16 -13.03
CA GLY A 41 -9.36 10.28 -13.34
C GLY A 41 -7.94 9.82 -13.67
N GLY A 42 -7.22 10.61 -14.45
CA GLY A 42 -5.86 10.27 -14.89
C GLY A 42 -4.87 10.19 -13.72
N LEU A 43 -3.98 9.19 -13.79
CA LEU A 43 -2.97 8.93 -12.78
C LEU A 43 -1.58 9.07 -13.38
N SER A 44 -0.84 10.03 -12.85
CA SER A 44 0.57 10.23 -13.19
C SER A 44 1.47 9.28 -12.39
N PHE A 45 2.69 9.10 -12.89
CA PHE A 45 3.74 8.26 -12.30
C PHE A 45 3.93 8.49 -10.78
N PHE A 46 3.82 9.73 -10.30
CA PHE A 46 3.97 10.06 -8.87
C PHE A 46 2.80 9.66 -7.97
N GLY A 47 1.56 9.74 -8.49
CA GLY A 47 0.36 9.49 -7.68
C GLY A 47 0.05 8.01 -7.51
N THR A 48 0.42 7.20 -8.49
CA THR A 48 0.07 5.78 -8.54
C THR A 48 0.64 4.96 -7.37
N PRO A 49 1.93 5.11 -6.99
CA PRO A 49 2.47 4.33 -5.89
C PRO A 49 1.83 4.68 -4.55
N PHE A 50 1.60 5.97 -4.29
CA PHE A 50 0.94 6.44 -3.09
C PHE A 50 -0.47 5.84 -2.95
N ASN A 51 -1.28 5.91 -4.00
CA ASN A 51 -2.63 5.33 -4.00
C ASN A 51 -2.63 3.81 -3.76
N LEU A 52 -1.62 3.08 -4.28
CA LEU A 52 -1.53 1.64 -4.03
C LEU A 52 -1.20 1.36 -2.56
N THR A 53 -0.30 2.15 -1.98
CA THR A 53 0.11 2.02 -0.56
C THR A 53 -1.07 2.20 0.37
N GLU A 54 -1.84 3.27 0.17
CA GLU A 54 -3.02 3.59 0.96
C GLU A 54 -4.10 2.52 0.79
N GLY A 55 -4.30 2.07 -0.45
CA GLY A 55 -5.25 1.02 -0.79
C GLY A 55 -5.02 -0.27 0.00
N ALA A 56 -3.77 -0.71 0.10
CA ALA A 56 -3.46 -1.93 0.84
C ALA A 56 -3.28 -1.74 2.34
N ALA A 57 -2.81 -0.58 2.80
CA ALA A 57 -2.81 -0.25 4.23
C ALA A 57 -4.24 -0.30 4.78
N LEU A 58 -5.18 0.32 4.05
CA LEU A 58 -6.60 0.29 4.40
C LEU A 58 -7.21 -1.11 4.26
N LEU A 59 -6.85 -1.90 3.23
CA LEU A 59 -7.29 -3.29 3.13
C LEU A 59 -6.84 -4.13 4.34
N SER A 60 -5.59 -3.94 4.77
CA SER A 60 -5.00 -4.64 5.91
C SER A 60 -5.67 -4.23 7.22
N LEU A 61 -5.91 -2.93 7.38
CA LEU A 61 -6.62 -2.37 8.53
C LEU A 61 -8.05 -2.92 8.63
N ILE A 62 -8.83 -2.86 7.54
CA ILE A 62 -10.20 -3.39 7.52
C ILE A 62 -10.20 -4.87 7.89
N GLY A 63 -9.26 -5.66 7.34
CA GLY A 63 -9.11 -7.06 7.70
C GLY A 63 -8.92 -7.26 9.21
N ARG A 64 -8.01 -6.49 9.82
CA ARG A 64 -7.76 -6.53 11.28
C ARG A 64 -9.00 -6.16 12.09
N LEU A 65 -9.70 -5.09 11.73
CA LEU A 65 -10.88 -4.59 12.46
C LEU A 65 -12.12 -5.48 12.29
N THR A 66 -12.17 -6.34 11.27
CA THR A 66 -13.34 -7.19 10.96
C THR A 66 -13.06 -8.68 11.14
N GLY A 67 -11.81 -9.07 11.36
CA GLY A 67 -11.38 -10.46 11.53
C GLY A 67 -11.21 -11.21 10.22
N TYR A 68 -11.32 -10.52 9.08
CA TYR A 68 -11.09 -11.10 7.76
C TYR A 68 -9.62 -11.05 7.38
N THR A 69 -9.15 -12.11 6.71
CA THR A 69 -7.81 -12.12 6.14
C THR A 69 -7.82 -11.35 4.81
N PRO A 70 -7.01 -10.28 4.66
CA PRO A 70 -6.89 -9.57 3.40
C PRO A 70 -6.25 -10.49 2.34
N ARG A 71 -6.73 -10.43 1.09
CA ARG A 71 -6.22 -11.29 -0.01
C ARG A 71 -5.81 -10.50 -1.24
N TRP A 72 -6.78 -9.92 -1.95
CA TRP A 72 -6.51 -9.33 -3.26
C TRP A 72 -6.86 -7.86 -3.24
N PHE A 73 -5.91 -7.04 -3.66
CA PHE A 73 -6.11 -5.64 -3.97
C PHE A 73 -5.99 -5.45 -5.49
N THR A 74 -7.12 -5.21 -6.14
CA THR A 74 -7.16 -4.96 -7.60
C THR A 74 -7.30 -3.47 -7.85
N TYR A 75 -6.38 -2.91 -8.62
CA TYR A 75 -6.37 -1.49 -8.98
C TYR A 75 -6.64 -1.32 -10.47
N PHE A 76 -7.77 -0.69 -10.81
CA PHE A 76 -8.16 -0.38 -12.17
C PHE A 76 -7.93 1.10 -12.46
N ILE A 77 -7.13 1.38 -13.48
CA ILE A 77 -6.80 2.73 -13.93
C ILE A 77 -7.51 2.96 -15.25
N GLY A 78 -8.30 4.04 -15.34
CA GLY A 78 -8.96 4.44 -16.58
C GLY A 78 -7.99 5.08 -17.58
N ASP A 79 -7.30 6.15 -17.15
CA ASP A 79 -6.29 6.88 -17.93
C ASP A 79 -4.94 6.79 -17.20
N ALA A 80 -4.06 5.96 -17.74
CA ALA A 80 -2.69 5.83 -17.28
C ALA A 80 -1.79 6.67 -18.21
N HIS A 81 -1.23 7.75 -17.68
CA HIS A 81 -0.37 8.64 -18.46
C HIS A 81 0.88 9.04 -17.69
N VAL A 82 1.90 9.45 -18.43
CA VAL A 82 3.17 9.96 -17.91
C VAL A 82 3.43 11.31 -18.55
N TYR A 83 3.88 12.28 -17.77
CA TYR A 83 4.27 13.58 -18.31
C TYR A 83 5.64 13.48 -18.97
N GLU A 84 5.84 14.20 -20.08
CA GLU A 84 7.09 14.17 -20.85
C GLU A 84 8.30 14.58 -20.00
N ASN A 85 8.12 15.53 -19.08
CA ASN A 85 9.16 15.96 -18.14
C ASN A 85 9.53 14.91 -17.07
N HIS A 86 8.86 13.75 -17.04
CA HIS A 86 9.15 12.64 -16.14
C HIS A 86 9.83 11.46 -16.84
N LEU A 87 10.05 11.52 -18.16
CA LEU A 87 10.60 10.40 -18.93
C LEU A 87 12.01 10.00 -18.51
N ASP A 88 12.90 10.95 -18.25
CA ASP A 88 14.28 10.66 -17.83
C ASP A 88 14.31 9.94 -16.47
N MET A 89 13.49 10.41 -15.52
CA MET A 89 13.33 9.78 -14.21
C MET A 89 12.72 8.37 -14.33
N LEU A 90 11.72 8.20 -15.20
CA LEU A 90 11.13 6.89 -15.44
C LEU A 90 12.17 5.93 -16.02
N ASN A 91 12.96 6.38 -16.99
CA ASN A 91 14.02 5.57 -17.59
C ASN A 91 15.06 5.15 -16.55
N GLU A 92 15.49 6.06 -15.67
CA GLU A 92 16.37 5.72 -14.54
C GLU A 92 15.71 4.67 -13.63
N GLN A 93 14.44 4.87 -13.28
CA GLN A 93 13.72 3.95 -12.41
C GLN A 93 13.62 2.54 -12.97
N MET A 94 13.42 2.42 -14.29
CA MET A 94 13.34 1.13 -14.99
C MET A 94 14.68 0.36 -14.98
N THR A 95 15.80 1.02 -14.65
CA THR A 95 17.10 0.34 -14.48
C THR A 95 17.32 -0.24 -13.08
N ARG A 96 16.45 0.09 -12.11
CA ARG A 96 16.64 -0.31 -10.71
C ARG A 96 16.06 -1.69 -10.44
N GLU A 97 16.90 -2.56 -9.87
CA GLU A 97 16.44 -3.87 -9.40
C GLU A 97 15.56 -3.73 -8.15
N PRO A 98 14.39 -4.38 -8.09
CA PRO A 98 13.53 -4.33 -6.90
C PRO A 98 14.19 -5.01 -5.68
N TYR A 99 14.12 -4.35 -4.52
CA TYR A 99 14.49 -4.96 -3.25
C TYR A 99 13.44 -5.97 -2.75
N PRO A 100 13.81 -6.85 -1.79
CA PRO A 100 12.85 -7.70 -1.09
C PRO A 100 11.66 -6.93 -0.53
N MET A 101 10.49 -7.57 -0.54
CA MET A 101 9.26 -6.92 -0.10
C MET A 101 9.27 -6.66 1.41
N PRO A 102 8.92 -5.44 1.87
CA PRO A 102 8.69 -5.17 3.28
C PRO A 102 7.43 -5.88 3.78
N LYS A 103 7.35 -6.04 5.10
CA LYS A 103 6.15 -6.49 5.79
C LYS A 103 5.47 -5.31 6.46
N LEU A 104 4.18 -5.10 6.15
CA LEU A 104 3.35 -4.12 6.86
C LEU A 104 2.98 -4.68 8.23
N VAL A 105 3.28 -3.89 9.27
CA VAL A 105 2.94 -4.20 10.65
C VAL A 105 2.02 -3.13 11.20
N ILE A 106 0.90 -3.59 11.76
CA ILE A 106 -0.06 -2.74 12.47
C ILE A 106 0.13 -2.97 13.96
N SER A 107 0.33 -1.88 14.69
CA SER A 107 0.52 -1.82 16.15
C SER A 107 -0.56 -2.60 16.91
N ASP A 108 -0.17 -3.21 18.02
CA ASP A 108 -1.10 -3.89 18.93
C ASP A 108 -2.06 -2.95 19.65
N ARG A 109 -1.81 -1.63 19.59
CA ARG A 109 -2.79 -0.61 19.99
C ARG A 109 -4.06 -0.68 19.14
N VAL A 110 -3.94 -1.03 17.86
CA VAL A 110 -5.09 -1.17 16.97
C VAL A 110 -5.80 -2.47 17.31
N PRO A 111 -7.09 -2.41 17.70
CA PRO A 111 -7.85 -3.58 18.09
C PRO A 111 -7.98 -4.56 16.93
N GLU A 112 -8.09 -5.83 17.27
CA GLU A 112 -8.17 -6.93 16.31
C GLU A 112 -9.40 -7.77 16.63
N PHE A 113 -10.34 -7.79 15.69
CA PHE A 113 -11.63 -8.47 15.89
C PHE A 113 -11.46 -9.96 16.15
N ALA A 114 -10.47 -10.60 15.51
CA ALA A 114 -10.16 -12.01 15.74
C ALA A 114 -9.78 -12.31 17.22
N LYS A 115 -9.32 -11.31 17.98
CA LYS A 115 -9.01 -11.42 19.41
C LYS A 115 -10.15 -10.92 20.30
N THR A 116 -10.80 -9.82 19.94
CA THR A 116 -11.82 -9.19 20.80
C THR A 116 -13.22 -9.77 20.61
N GLY A 117 -13.55 -10.30 19.42
CA GLY A 117 -14.88 -10.76 19.04
C GLY A 117 -15.95 -9.65 18.94
N VAL A 118 -15.55 -8.38 19.07
CA VAL A 118 -16.44 -7.22 19.07
C VAL A 118 -15.90 -6.19 18.10
N TYR A 119 -16.76 -5.54 17.33
CA TYR A 119 -16.43 -4.38 16.51
C TYR A 119 -17.00 -3.11 17.15
N GLN A 120 -16.22 -2.03 17.16
CA GLN A 120 -16.67 -0.71 17.61
C GLN A 120 -16.33 0.34 16.55
N PRO A 121 -17.30 1.16 16.10
CA PRO A 121 -17.06 2.19 15.09
C PRO A 121 -15.97 3.21 15.46
N GLU A 122 -15.84 3.51 16.75
CA GLU A 122 -14.93 4.52 17.31
C GLU A 122 -13.46 4.16 17.10
N TRP A 123 -13.16 2.89 16.83
CA TRP A 123 -11.80 2.43 16.55
C TRP A 123 -11.15 3.15 15.39
N LEU A 124 -11.92 3.52 14.37
CA LEU A 124 -11.40 4.25 13.21
C LEU A 124 -10.90 5.64 13.55
N GLU A 125 -11.46 6.28 14.59
CA GLU A 125 -11.10 7.62 15.04
C GLU A 125 -9.82 7.63 15.87
N LEU A 126 -9.41 6.48 16.41
CA LEU A 126 -8.24 6.31 17.27
C LEU A 126 -6.98 5.91 16.52
N ILE A 127 -7.08 5.61 15.22
CA ILE A 127 -5.96 5.16 14.40
C ILE A 127 -5.10 6.35 14.03
N GLU A 128 -3.79 6.22 14.29
CA GLU A 128 -2.82 7.23 13.93
C GLU A 128 -1.82 6.67 12.91
N PRO A 129 -1.14 7.53 12.13
CA PRO A 129 -0.06 7.09 11.24
C PRO A 129 1.05 6.30 11.95
N SER A 130 1.28 6.57 13.23
CA SER A 130 2.25 5.88 14.09
C SER A 130 1.90 4.42 14.38
N ASP A 131 0.65 3.99 14.12
CA ASP A 131 0.25 2.58 14.24
C ASP A 131 0.78 1.69 13.12
N PHE A 132 1.29 2.29 12.04
CA PHE A 132 1.75 1.56 10.87
C PHE A 132 3.27 1.62 10.79
N SER A 133 3.89 0.46 10.60
CA SER A 133 5.32 0.34 10.38
C SER A 133 5.62 -0.67 9.28
N LEU A 134 6.80 -0.53 8.68
CA LEU A 134 7.28 -1.44 7.65
C LEU A 134 8.55 -2.13 8.14
N GLU A 135 8.46 -3.44 8.38
CA GLU A 135 9.62 -4.27 8.71
C GLU A 135 10.37 -4.66 7.43
N GLY A 136 11.71 -4.53 7.46
CA GLY A 136 12.56 -4.90 6.33
C GLY A 136 12.43 -3.97 5.12
N TYR A 137 11.91 -2.75 5.29
CA TYR A 137 11.81 -1.78 4.20
C TYR A 137 13.18 -1.29 3.75
N GLN A 138 13.47 -1.52 2.48
CA GLN A 138 14.62 -0.98 1.78
C GLN A 138 14.13 -0.15 0.61
N HIS A 139 14.75 1.00 0.39
CA HIS A 139 14.39 1.89 -0.71
C HIS A 139 15.63 2.34 -1.46
N HIS A 140 15.45 2.63 -2.74
CA HIS A 140 16.48 3.26 -3.56
C HIS A 140 16.67 4.74 -3.18
N PRO A 141 17.75 5.39 -3.63
CA PRO A 141 17.92 6.82 -3.47
C PRO A 141 16.72 7.60 -4.03
N ALA A 142 16.30 8.63 -3.30
CA ALA A 142 15.17 9.47 -3.68
C ALA A 142 15.42 10.15 -5.03
N MET A 143 14.45 10.07 -5.94
CA MET A 143 14.43 10.85 -7.17
C MET A 143 13.52 12.05 -7.00
N THR A 144 13.91 13.15 -7.64
CA THR A 144 13.09 14.37 -7.64
C THR A 144 12.75 14.70 -9.08
N ALA A 145 11.48 14.93 -9.35
CA ALA A 145 11.02 15.49 -10.61
C ALA A 145 10.01 16.60 -10.33
N PRO A 146 9.91 17.60 -11.22
CA PRO A 146 9.01 18.72 -11.04
C PRO A 146 7.56 18.24 -11.05
N MET A 147 6.75 18.74 -10.12
CA MET A 147 5.31 18.57 -10.18
C MET A 147 4.78 19.27 -11.43
N ALA A 148 4.09 18.53 -12.29
CA ALA A 148 3.32 19.11 -13.37
C ALA A 148 2.11 19.85 -12.75
N VAL A 149 1.92 21.10 -13.13
CA VAL A 149 0.80 21.96 -12.72
C VAL A 149 -0.30 21.89 -13.77
#